data_AF-A0A5B8VVP4-F1
#
_entry.id   AF-A0A5B8VVP4-F1
#
_cell.length_a   1.000
_cell.length_b   1.000
_cell.length_c   1.000
_cell.angle_alpha   90.00
_cell.angle_beta   90.00
_cell.angle_gamma   90.00
#
_symmetry.space_group_name_H-M   'P 1'
#
loop_
_entity.id
_entity.type
_entity.pdbx_description
1 polymer ?
#
loop_
_entity_poly.entity_id
_entity_poly.type
_entity_poly.pdbx_seq_one_letter_code
_entity_poly.pdbx_strand_id
1 'polypeptide(L)'
;MNQLIDANSFEYKYERLESSELIAIIRNSRNFQPLAVETAYIELQRRDLPPEQFKEVNDEFNLYLKRKVTKQTQELNSPKAEQAKKAPVNQQFFSAKRVIGIVSLTVLAVYFITLAQGDTAVLRMITESSSYRPSFLFIVVPYLMLPLGAIGFGLRKKLGWIMLSWAVMYNALKQAYFFKKDLDIKLNDRYADIISTDEVIRNIIVISFFVLISVIVCLPGIRAKMKTGILTMVLTMVAAVGFLALQVMKVI
;
A
#
# COMPACT_ATOMS: atom_id res chain seq x y z
N MET A 1 -24.85 -7.76 6.90
CA MET A 1 -25.01 -6.77 7.98
C MET A 1 -24.36 -7.38 9.21
N ASN A 2 -23.07 -7.13 9.40
CA ASN A 2 -22.28 -7.72 10.49
C ASN A 2 -22.43 -6.85 11.73
N GLN A 3 -23.17 -7.33 12.72
CA GLN A 3 -23.26 -6.68 14.02
C GLN A 3 -21.96 -6.89 14.79
N LEU A 4 -21.33 -5.75 15.10
CA LEU A 4 -20.44 -5.56 16.23
C LEU A 4 -21.15 -6.06 17.50
N ILE A 5 -20.71 -7.17 18.07
CA ILE A 5 -21.06 -7.51 19.46
C ILE A 5 -19.93 -6.92 20.30
N ASP A 6 -20.20 -5.68 20.71
CA ASP A 6 -19.41 -4.85 21.59
C ASP A 6 -19.16 -5.49 22.95
N ALA A 7 -18.16 -4.95 23.63
CA ALA A 7 -17.51 -5.35 24.87
C ALA A 7 -18.38 -5.57 26.14
N ASN A 8 -19.68 -5.82 26.01
CA ASN A 8 -20.63 -5.83 27.13
C ASN A 8 -21.58 -7.05 27.18
N SER A 9 -21.32 -8.11 26.41
CA SER A 9 -22.24 -9.26 26.34
C SER A 9 -22.22 -10.17 27.57
N PHE A 10 -21.19 -10.10 28.42
CA PHE A 10 -21.04 -10.98 29.58
C PHE A 10 -21.70 -10.41 30.84
N GLU A 11 -21.67 -9.09 31.07
CA GLU A 11 -22.22 -8.46 32.29
C GLU A 11 -23.73 -8.74 32.42
N TYR A 12 -24.52 -8.40 31.39
CA TYR A 12 -25.96 -8.68 31.36
C TYR A 12 -26.33 -10.16 31.42
N LYS A 13 -25.46 -11.03 30.90
CA LYS A 13 -25.70 -12.47 30.92
C LYS A 13 -25.45 -13.05 32.31
N TYR A 14 -24.47 -12.53 33.03
CA TYR A 14 -23.96 -13.13 34.27
C TYR A 14 -24.71 -12.62 35.50
N GLU A 15 -25.34 -11.45 35.41
CA GLU A 15 -26.36 -11.00 36.37
C GLU A 15 -27.47 -12.04 36.56
N ARG A 16 -27.85 -12.75 35.49
CA ARG A 16 -28.97 -13.72 35.48
C ARG A 16 -28.57 -15.16 35.85
N LEU A 17 -27.28 -15.45 35.97
CA LEU A 17 -26.79 -16.79 36.30
C LEU A 17 -26.90 -17.05 37.79
N GLU A 18 -27.05 -18.32 38.18
CA GLU A 18 -26.99 -18.69 39.60
C GLU A 18 -25.56 -18.59 40.13
N SER A 19 -25.40 -18.37 41.45
CA SER A 19 -24.08 -18.26 42.06
C SER A 19 -23.25 -19.54 41.88
N SER A 20 -23.90 -20.71 41.86
CA SER A 20 -23.28 -22.01 41.55
C SER A 20 -22.64 -22.06 40.15
N GLU A 21 -23.30 -21.47 39.16
CA GLU A 21 -22.83 -21.41 37.78
C GLU A 21 -21.67 -20.43 37.62
N LEU A 22 -21.73 -19.27 38.29
CA LEU A 22 -20.63 -18.31 38.32
C LEU A 22 -19.37 -18.89 38.98
N ILE A 23 -19.55 -19.65 40.06
CA ILE A 23 -18.44 -20.36 40.73
C ILE A 23 -17.85 -21.42 39.79
N ALA A 24 -18.68 -22.16 39.04
CA ALA A 24 -18.22 -23.15 38.07
C ALA A 24 -17.36 -22.53 36.95
N ILE A 25 -17.65 -21.28 36.54
CA ILE A 25 -16.84 -20.53 35.55
C ILE A 25 -15.45 -20.21 36.12
N ILE A 26 -15.35 -19.83 37.39
CA ILE A 26 -14.06 -19.53 38.05
C ILE A 26 -13.24 -20.81 38.25
N ARG A 27 -13.87 -21.90 38.72
CA ARG A 27 -13.27 -23.24 38.85
C ARG A 27 -12.68 -23.73 37.54
N ASN A 28 -13.45 -23.59 36.47
CA ASN A 28 -13.08 -24.04 35.14
C ASN A 28 -12.47 -22.91 34.29
N SER A 29 -11.79 -21.94 34.90
CA SER A 29 -11.16 -20.79 34.23
C SER A 29 -10.27 -21.13 33.02
N ARG A 30 -9.84 -22.39 32.86
CA ARG A 30 -9.10 -22.87 31.68
C ARG A 30 -9.95 -22.97 30.41
N ASN A 31 -11.24 -23.22 30.55
CA ASN A 31 -12.17 -23.46 29.44
C ASN A 31 -12.98 -22.22 29.06
N PHE A 32 -12.85 -21.13 29.84
CA PHE A 32 -13.57 -19.89 29.63
C PHE A 32 -12.61 -18.76 29.22
N GLN A 33 -13.15 -17.76 28.52
CA GLN A 33 -12.39 -16.59 28.15
C GLN A 33 -12.00 -15.78 29.41
N PRO A 34 -10.82 -15.13 29.44
CA PRO A 34 -10.37 -14.33 30.58
C PRO A 34 -11.39 -13.31 31.07
N LEU A 35 -12.05 -12.61 30.14
CA LEU A 35 -13.08 -11.62 30.44
C LEU A 35 -14.29 -12.23 31.14
N ALA A 36 -14.71 -13.44 30.73
CA ALA A 36 -15.80 -14.16 31.39
C ALA A 36 -15.44 -14.54 32.85
N VAL A 37 -14.21 -14.96 33.10
CA VAL A 37 -13.76 -15.31 34.47
C VAL A 37 -13.72 -14.07 35.37
N GLU A 38 -13.25 -12.94 34.83
CA GLU A 38 -13.19 -11.67 35.55
C GLU A 38 -14.58 -11.09 35.84
N THR A 39 -15.49 -11.12 34.86
CA THR A 39 -16.88 -10.70 35.05
C THR A 39 -17.62 -11.60 36.04
N ALA A 40 -17.42 -12.92 36.01
CA ALA A 40 -18.04 -13.84 36.97
C ALA A 40 -17.58 -13.57 38.41
N TYR A 41 -16.30 -13.24 38.61
CA TYR A 41 -15.78 -12.87 39.92
C TYR A 41 -16.36 -11.55 40.43
N ILE A 42 -16.45 -10.53 39.58
CA ILE A 42 -17.06 -9.23 39.92
C ILE A 42 -18.54 -9.42 40.31
N GLU A 43 -19.30 -10.22 39.55
CA GLU A 43 -20.69 -10.53 39.87
C GLU A 43 -20.83 -11.31 41.18
N LEU A 44 -19.91 -12.23 41.51
CA LEU A 44 -19.91 -12.92 42.80
C LEU A 44 -19.52 -12.00 43.97
N GLN A 45 -18.67 -10.99 43.75
CA GLN A 45 -18.38 -9.96 44.76
C GLN A 45 -19.57 -9.02 45.02
N ARG A 46 -20.38 -8.77 43.99
CA ARG A 46 -21.63 -8.00 44.12
C ARG A 46 -22.71 -8.78 44.89
N ARG A 47 -22.58 -10.10 44.99
CA ARG A 47 -23.51 -10.98 45.70
C ARG A 47 -23.02 -11.22 47.13
N ASP A 48 -23.95 -11.15 48.09
CA ASP A 48 -23.65 -11.35 49.51
C ASP A 48 -23.51 -12.86 49.81
N LEU A 49 -22.34 -13.43 49.47
CA LEU A 49 -22.03 -14.84 49.66
C LEU A 49 -21.57 -15.12 51.10
N PRO A 50 -21.83 -16.34 51.62
CA PRO A 50 -21.28 -16.77 52.90
C PRO A 50 -19.74 -16.63 52.93
N PRO A 51 -19.14 -16.18 54.05
CA PRO A 51 -17.70 -15.93 54.14
C PRO A 51 -16.82 -17.13 53.76
N GLU A 52 -17.31 -18.34 54.04
CA GLU A 52 -16.63 -19.60 53.71
C GLU A 52 -16.58 -19.86 52.20
N GLN A 53 -17.68 -19.61 51.49
CA GLN A 53 -17.76 -19.77 50.04
C GLN A 53 -16.97 -18.68 49.31
N PHE A 54 -17.00 -17.46 49.85
CA PHE A 54 -16.24 -16.34 49.30
C PHE A 54 -14.72 -16.59 49.37
N LYS A 55 -14.25 -17.20 50.47
CA LYS A 55 -12.85 -17.59 50.64
C LYS A 55 -12.42 -18.60 49.58
N GLU A 56 -13.22 -19.63 49.34
CA GLU A 56 -12.93 -20.67 48.33
C GLU A 56 -12.85 -20.08 46.91
N VAL A 57 -13.80 -19.21 46.55
CA VAL A 57 -13.82 -18.50 45.27
C VAL A 57 -12.60 -17.59 45.11
N ASN A 58 -12.21 -16.88 46.17
CA ASN A 58 -11.06 -16.00 46.15
C ASN A 58 -9.75 -16.78 45.98
N ASP A 59 -9.61 -17.93 46.64
CA ASP A 59 -8.44 -18.81 46.49
C ASP A 59 -8.31 -19.34 45.06
N GLU A 60 -9.42 -19.75 44.43
CA GLU A 60 -9.45 -20.19 43.04
C GLU A 60 -9.16 -19.06 42.04
N PHE A 61 -9.69 -17.85 42.29
CA PHE A 61 -9.41 -16.68 41.46
C PHE A 61 -7.94 -16.25 41.58
N ASN A 62 -7.35 -16.33 42.77
CA ASN A 62 -5.92 -16.08 43.00
C ASN A 62 -5.03 -17.09 42.26
N LEU A 63 -5.43 -18.36 42.20
CA LEU A 63 -4.75 -19.37 41.38
C LEU A 63 -4.84 -19.05 39.88
N TYR A 64 -5.99 -18.54 39.41
CA TYR A 64 -6.13 -18.04 38.04
C TYR A 64 -5.19 -16.85 37.76
N LEU A 65 -5.14 -15.85 38.64
CA LEU A 65 -4.26 -14.68 38.49
C LEU A 65 -2.79 -15.08 38.46
N LYS A 66 -2.35 -15.97 39.36
CA LYS A 66 -0.96 -16.47 39.38
C LYS A 66 -0.59 -17.18 38.09
N ARG A 67 -1.52 -17.94 37.48
CA ARG A 67 -1.31 -18.58 36.18
C ARG A 67 -1.26 -17.56 35.03
N LYS A 68 -2.12 -16.53 35.05
CA LYS A 68 -2.13 -15.45 34.06
C LYS A 68 -0.80 -14.68 34.06
N VAL A 69 -0.31 -14.31 35.24
CA VAL A 69 1.00 -13.65 35.40
C VAL A 69 2.14 -14.57 34.95
N THR A 70 2.13 -15.84 35.36
CA THR A 70 3.18 -16.80 34.93
C THR A 70 3.23 -16.95 33.41
N LYS A 71 2.07 -17.03 32.73
CA LYS A 71 1.99 -17.07 31.27
C LYS A 71 2.48 -15.78 30.62
N GLN A 72 2.10 -14.61 31.14
CA GLN A 72 2.60 -13.33 30.64
C GLN A 72 4.12 -13.20 30.81
N THR A 73 4.67 -13.62 31.96
CA THR A 73 6.11 -13.60 32.20
C THR A 73 6.86 -14.60 31.31
N GLN A 74 6.26 -15.76 30.99
CA GLN A 74 6.81 -16.70 30.02
C GLN A 74 6.78 -16.14 28.59
N GLU A 75 5.70 -15.45 28.19
CA GLU A 75 5.59 -14.77 26.89
C GLU A 75 6.58 -13.59 26.77
N LEU A 76 6.82 -12.85 27.85
CA LEU A 76 7.79 -11.75 27.92
C LEU A 76 9.25 -12.25 27.89
N ASN A 77 9.54 -13.42 28.47
CA ASN A 77 10.90 -13.99 28.52
C ASN A 77 11.22 -14.93 27.34
N SER A 78 10.26 -15.24 26.48
CA SER A 78 10.52 -15.92 25.22
C SER A 78 11.13 -14.95 24.19
N PRO A 79 12.35 -15.20 23.68
CA PRO A 79 13.02 -14.30 22.73
C PRO A 79 12.42 -14.48 21.34
N LYS A 80 11.22 -13.94 21.10
CA LYS A 80 10.58 -13.80 19.77
C LYS A 80 9.27 -13.02 19.85
N ALA A 81 9.33 -11.71 20.13
CA ALA A 81 8.14 -10.86 20.06
C ALA A 81 8.45 -9.44 19.55
N GLU A 82 9.03 -9.34 18.35
CA GLU A 82 9.00 -8.09 17.56
C GLU A 82 8.05 -8.15 16.35
N GLN A 83 7.15 -9.14 16.27
CA GLN A 83 6.19 -9.26 15.16
C GLN A 83 4.73 -9.41 15.60
N ALA A 84 4.29 -8.59 16.55
CA ALA A 84 2.87 -8.44 16.85
C ALA A 84 2.43 -6.97 16.82
N LYS A 85 2.75 -6.26 15.74
CA LYS A 85 2.00 -5.06 15.34
C LYS A 85 1.18 -5.40 14.10
N LYS A 86 -0.13 -5.60 14.33
CA LYS A 86 -1.21 -5.70 13.34
C LYS A 86 -1.01 -6.80 12.29
N ALA A 87 -1.59 -7.97 12.51
CA ALA A 87 -1.94 -8.82 11.37
C ALA A 87 -2.97 -8.06 10.52
N PRO A 88 -2.66 -7.62 9.28
CA PRO A 88 -3.73 -7.29 8.38
C PRO A 88 -4.47 -8.60 8.10
N VAL A 89 -5.78 -8.57 8.30
CA VAL A 89 -6.75 -9.52 7.73
C VAL A 89 -6.23 -10.00 6.38
N ASN A 90 -6.20 -11.31 6.18
CA ASN A 90 -5.87 -11.99 4.93
C ASN A 90 -6.65 -11.39 3.76
N GLN A 91 -6.23 -10.24 3.25
CA GLN A 91 -6.49 -9.87 1.89
C GLN A 91 -5.36 -10.51 1.10
N GLN A 92 -5.72 -11.55 0.39
CA GLN A 92 -4.93 -12.20 -0.63
C GLN A 92 -4.70 -11.25 -1.84
N PHE A 93 -4.46 -9.96 -1.58
CA PHE A 93 -3.93 -9.03 -2.56
C PHE A 93 -2.52 -9.51 -2.91
N PHE A 94 -2.27 -9.63 -4.22
CA PHE A 94 -0.98 -9.98 -4.80
C PHE A 94 0.18 -9.50 -3.91
N SER A 95 1.00 -10.44 -3.42
CA SER A 95 2.18 -10.11 -2.62
C SER A 95 2.93 -8.95 -3.29
N ALA A 96 3.36 -7.93 -2.53
CA ALA A 96 4.07 -6.77 -3.09
C ALA A 96 5.23 -7.19 -4.02
N LYS A 97 5.86 -8.34 -3.77
CA LYS A 97 6.86 -8.95 -4.66
C LYS A 97 6.32 -9.27 -6.05
N ARG A 98 5.12 -9.84 -6.15
CA ARG A 98 4.42 -10.14 -7.42
C ARG A 98 4.04 -8.85 -8.13
N VAL A 99 3.48 -7.87 -7.42
CA VAL A 99 3.12 -6.57 -8.03
C VAL A 99 4.34 -5.88 -8.61
N ILE A 100 5.46 -5.86 -7.87
CA ILE A 100 6.72 -5.31 -8.36
C ILE A 100 7.18 -6.00 -9.64
N GLY A 101 7.12 -7.35 -9.67
CA GLY A 101 7.48 -8.14 -10.84
C GLY A 101 6.58 -7.87 -12.04
N ILE A 102 5.27 -7.83 -11.84
CA ILE A 102 4.28 -7.54 -12.89
C ILE A 102 4.52 -6.14 -13.46
N VAL A 103 4.59 -5.11 -12.62
CA VAL A 103 4.81 -3.73 -13.08
C VAL A 103 6.14 -3.60 -13.84
N SER A 104 7.22 -4.19 -13.33
CA SER A 104 8.53 -4.18 -14.01
C SER A 104 8.44 -4.83 -15.39
N LEU A 105 7.81 -6.00 -15.48
CA LEU A 105 7.67 -6.74 -16.72
C LEU A 105 6.72 -6.05 -17.71
N THR A 106 5.59 -5.51 -17.24
CA THR A 106 4.65 -4.74 -18.08
C THR A 106 5.32 -3.51 -18.68
N VAL A 107 6.05 -2.73 -17.88
CA VAL A 107 6.74 -1.53 -18.38
C VAL A 107 7.83 -1.91 -19.39
N LEU A 108 8.60 -2.97 -19.13
CA LEU A 108 9.59 -3.46 -20.08
C LEU A 108 8.96 -3.97 -21.37
N ALA A 109 7.88 -4.75 -21.27
CA ALA A 109 7.17 -5.28 -22.43
C ALA A 109 6.64 -4.13 -23.30
N VAL A 110 5.98 -3.13 -22.70
CA VAL A 110 5.51 -1.94 -23.43
C VAL A 110 6.68 -1.23 -24.10
N TYR A 111 7.79 -1.01 -23.38
CA TYR A 111 8.98 -0.37 -23.93
C TYR A 111 9.57 -1.12 -25.15
N PHE A 112 9.67 -2.45 -25.07
CA PHE A 112 10.17 -3.27 -26.19
C PHE A 112 9.19 -3.33 -27.35
N ILE A 113 7.88 -3.36 -27.09
CA ILE A 113 6.84 -3.30 -28.12
C ILE A 113 6.93 -1.96 -28.86
N THR A 114 7.04 -0.83 -28.14
CA THR A 114 7.18 0.48 -28.78
C THR A 114 8.46 0.58 -29.62
N LEU A 115 9.55 -0.01 -29.13
CA LEU A 115 10.80 -0.11 -29.89
C LEU A 115 10.63 -0.93 -31.19
N ALA A 116 9.98 -2.10 -31.10
CA ALA A 116 9.75 -2.98 -32.24
C ALA A 116 8.80 -2.35 -33.28
N GLN A 117 7.88 -1.49 -32.85
CA GLN A 117 6.98 -0.72 -33.72
C GLN A 117 7.66 0.45 -34.45
N GLY A 118 8.97 0.63 -34.29
CA GLY A 118 9.74 1.61 -35.05
C GLY A 118 9.92 2.95 -34.36
N ASP A 119 9.61 3.06 -33.05
CA ASP A 119 9.98 4.23 -32.23
C ASP A 119 11.49 4.24 -31.90
N THR A 120 12.28 4.11 -32.97
CA THR A 120 13.75 4.18 -32.98
C THR A 120 14.23 5.61 -33.17
N ALA A 121 13.34 6.60 -33.24
CA ALA A 121 13.72 8.00 -33.43
C ALA A 121 14.73 8.45 -32.35
N VAL A 122 14.49 8.05 -31.10
CA VAL A 122 15.42 8.32 -29.99
C VAL A 122 16.74 7.57 -30.15
N LEU A 123 16.71 6.30 -30.57
CA LEU A 123 17.92 5.51 -30.84
C LEU A 123 18.76 6.11 -31.97
N ARG A 124 18.12 6.56 -33.06
CA ARG A 124 18.77 7.22 -34.19
C ARG A 124 19.42 8.54 -33.77
N MET A 125 18.73 9.34 -32.96
CA MET A 125 19.30 10.56 -32.39
C MET A 125 20.50 10.28 -31.47
N ILE A 126 20.53 9.14 -30.77
CA ILE A 126 21.68 8.73 -29.95
C ILE A 126 22.87 8.33 -30.84
N THR A 127 22.62 7.65 -31.97
CA THR A 127 23.68 7.16 -32.87
C THR A 127 24.23 8.23 -33.81
N GLU A 128 23.45 9.28 -34.12
CA GLU A 128 23.85 10.35 -35.04
C GLU A 128 24.32 11.60 -34.27
N SER A 129 25.65 11.74 -34.14
CA SER A 129 26.32 12.80 -33.36
C SER A 129 26.02 14.24 -33.82
N SER A 130 25.61 14.44 -35.07
CA SER A 130 25.31 15.75 -35.67
C SER A 130 24.01 16.39 -35.15
N SER A 131 23.20 15.63 -34.40
CA SER A 131 21.89 16.06 -33.91
C SER A 131 21.87 16.51 -32.43
N TYR A 132 23.04 16.57 -31.78
CA TYR A 132 23.19 16.93 -30.37
C TYR A 132 22.88 18.41 -30.10
N ARG A 133 21.60 18.69 -29.83
CA ARG A 133 21.15 19.95 -29.22
C ARG A 133 20.90 19.73 -27.73
N PRO A 134 21.02 20.74 -26.86
CA PRO A 134 20.66 20.61 -25.43
C PRO A 134 19.25 20.07 -25.19
N SER A 135 18.34 20.24 -26.16
CA SER A 135 16.98 19.66 -26.17
C SER A 135 16.96 18.12 -26.19
N PHE A 136 18.02 17.49 -26.69
CA PHE A 136 18.18 16.02 -26.76
C PHE A 136 18.10 15.36 -25.38
N LEU A 137 18.67 15.98 -24.34
CA LEU A 137 18.63 15.45 -22.98
C LEU A 137 17.21 15.29 -22.45
N PHE A 138 16.28 16.17 -22.84
CA PHE A 138 14.86 16.08 -22.44
C PHE A 138 14.12 14.91 -23.09
N ILE A 139 14.67 14.33 -24.15
CA ILE A 139 14.09 13.18 -24.85
C ILE A 139 14.75 11.89 -24.37
N VAL A 140 16.09 11.86 -24.31
CA VAL A 140 16.84 10.63 -24.01
C VAL A 140 16.78 10.23 -22.53
N VAL A 141 16.84 11.20 -21.60
CA VAL A 141 16.84 10.87 -20.17
C VAL A 141 15.55 10.13 -19.76
N PRO A 142 14.34 10.64 -20.07
CA PRO A 142 13.11 9.89 -19.78
C PRO A 142 13.02 8.54 -20.49
N TYR A 143 13.51 8.48 -21.72
CA TYR A 143 13.47 7.28 -22.53
C TYR A 143 14.32 6.15 -21.93
N LEU A 144 15.54 6.45 -21.47
CA LEU A 144 16.43 5.46 -20.84
C LEU A 144 16.05 5.18 -19.38
N MET A 145 15.45 6.15 -18.67
CA MET A 145 14.99 5.94 -17.30
C MET A 145 13.84 4.94 -17.18
N LEU A 146 13.01 4.78 -18.22
CA LEU A 146 11.95 3.77 -18.23
C LEU A 146 12.47 2.32 -18.08
N PRO A 147 13.31 1.80 -19.00
CA PRO A 147 13.80 0.43 -18.91
C PRO A 147 14.76 0.24 -17.72
N LEU A 148 15.66 1.20 -17.47
CA LEU A 148 16.60 1.11 -16.34
C LEU A 148 15.86 1.16 -15.00
N GLY A 149 14.86 2.04 -14.90
CA GLY A 149 13.97 2.13 -13.75
C GLY A 149 13.18 0.84 -13.55
N ALA A 150 12.61 0.27 -14.62
CA ALA A 150 11.85 -0.97 -14.55
C ALA A 150 12.72 -2.15 -14.08
N ILE A 151 13.93 -2.30 -14.61
CA ILE A 151 14.89 -3.33 -14.17
C ILE A 151 15.26 -3.12 -12.69
N GLY A 152 15.69 -1.91 -12.32
CA GLY A 152 16.07 -1.59 -10.95
C GLY A 152 14.91 -1.75 -9.96
N PHE A 153 13.69 -1.44 -10.39
CA PHE A 153 12.46 -1.63 -9.63
C PHE A 153 12.17 -3.13 -9.42
N GLY A 154 12.31 -3.95 -10.46
CA GLY A 154 12.22 -5.42 -10.37
C GLY A 154 13.25 -6.02 -9.41
N LEU A 155 14.47 -5.48 -9.41
CA LEU A 155 15.55 -5.83 -8.48
C LEU A 155 15.36 -5.25 -7.06
N ARG A 156 14.26 -4.54 -6.81
CA ARG A 156 13.88 -3.94 -5.52
C ARG A 156 14.89 -2.90 -5.02
N LYS A 157 15.56 -2.20 -5.93
CA LYS A 157 16.54 -1.14 -5.61
C LYS A 157 15.84 0.20 -5.48
N LYS A 158 16.16 0.96 -4.43
CA LYS A 158 15.64 2.33 -4.20
C LYS A 158 15.83 3.23 -5.43
N LEU A 159 17.01 3.20 -6.05
CA LEU A 159 17.29 3.99 -7.25
C LEU A 159 16.37 3.62 -8.42
N GLY A 160 16.10 2.33 -8.62
CA GLY A 160 15.16 1.86 -9.64
C GLY A 160 13.73 2.34 -9.41
N TRP A 161 13.30 2.40 -8.14
CA TRP A 161 12.02 3.02 -7.80
C TRP A 161 11.98 4.50 -8.16
N ILE A 162 13.04 5.26 -7.85
CA ILE A 162 13.12 6.69 -8.16
C ILE A 162 13.05 6.90 -9.67
N MET A 163 13.89 6.19 -10.44
CA MET A 163 13.93 6.29 -11.90
C MET A 163 12.59 5.92 -12.53
N LEU A 164 11.98 4.80 -12.10
CA LEU A 164 10.70 4.37 -12.64
C LEU A 164 9.58 5.34 -12.28
N SER A 165 9.45 5.73 -11.01
CA SER A 165 8.39 6.64 -10.56
C SER A 165 8.50 7.99 -11.27
N TRP A 166 9.72 8.51 -11.40
CA TRP A 166 9.98 9.75 -12.11
C TRP A 166 9.60 9.62 -13.59
N ALA A 167 10.06 8.57 -14.27
CA ALA A 167 9.85 8.41 -15.70
C ALA A 167 8.38 8.18 -16.04
N VAL A 168 7.66 7.35 -15.27
CA VAL A 168 6.23 7.08 -15.49
C VAL A 168 5.41 8.35 -15.21
N MET A 169 5.71 9.09 -14.14
CA MET A 169 5.03 10.36 -13.84
C MET A 169 5.29 11.42 -14.91
N TYR A 170 6.55 11.56 -15.33
CA TYR A 170 6.93 12.47 -16.40
C TYR A 170 6.20 12.13 -17.72
N ASN A 171 6.13 10.85 -18.10
CA ASN A 171 5.42 10.43 -19.32
C ASN A 171 3.91 10.66 -19.22
N ALA A 172 3.29 10.45 -18.05
CA ALA A 172 1.88 10.78 -17.83
C ALA A 172 1.63 12.29 -18.06
N LEU A 173 2.44 13.15 -17.43
CA LEU A 173 2.30 14.60 -17.54
C LEU A 173 2.60 15.09 -18.96
N LYS A 174 3.65 14.57 -19.60
CA LYS A 174 4.02 14.88 -20.97
C LYS A 174 2.88 14.54 -21.93
N GLN A 175 2.32 13.33 -21.83
CA GLN A 175 1.22 12.90 -22.69
C GLN A 175 -0.03 13.76 -22.46
N ALA A 176 -0.36 14.06 -21.22
CA ALA A 176 -1.49 14.94 -20.89
C ALA A 176 -1.30 16.37 -21.44
N TYR A 177 -0.09 16.92 -21.35
CA TYR A 177 0.23 18.24 -21.89
C TYR A 177 0.08 18.29 -23.42
N PHE A 178 0.68 17.34 -24.14
CA PHE A 178 0.56 17.29 -25.60
C PHE A 178 -0.85 16.98 -26.06
N PHE A 179 -1.57 16.12 -25.36
CA PHE A 179 -2.97 15.84 -25.66
C PHE A 179 -3.86 17.08 -25.49
N LYS A 180 -3.67 17.85 -24.42
CA LYS A 180 -4.35 19.14 -24.23
C LYS A 180 -4.05 20.09 -25.38
N LYS A 181 -2.77 20.24 -25.74
CA LYS A 181 -2.35 21.13 -26.84
C LYS A 181 -2.96 20.73 -28.18
N ASP A 182 -3.01 19.43 -28.47
CA ASP A 182 -3.62 18.90 -29.70
C ASP A 182 -5.14 19.18 -29.73
N LEU A 183 -5.83 19.00 -28.60
CA LEU A 183 -7.24 19.37 -28.46
C LEU A 183 -7.47 20.87 -28.65
N ASP A 184 -6.66 21.72 -28.02
CA ASP A 184 -6.79 23.18 -28.10
C ASP A 184 -6.62 23.67 -29.56
N ILE A 185 -5.66 23.09 -30.31
CA ILE A 185 -5.46 23.40 -31.73
C ILE A 185 -6.67 22.97 -32.56
N LYS A 186 -7.10 21.70 -32.41
CA LYS A 186 -8.21 21.12 -33.19
C LYS A 186 -9.57 21.77 -32.88
N LEU A 187 -9.77 22.31 -31.67
CA LEU A 187 -10.99 23.04 -31.29
C LEU A 187 -11.00 24.48 -31.80
N ASN A 188 -9.83 25.08 -32.01
CA ASN A 188 -9.71 26.47 -32.43
C ASN A 188 -9.71 26.63 -33.96
N ASP A 189 -9.24 25.62 -34.70
CA ASP A 189 -9.39 25.58 -36.16
C ASP A 189 -10.86 25.28 -36.53
N ARG A 190 -11.55 26.28 -37.10
CA ARG A 190 -12.96 26.22 -37.56
C ARG A 190 -13.23 25.18 -38.66
N TYR A 191 -12.23 24.39 -39.04
CA TYR A 191 -12.33 23.26 -39.95
C TYR A 191 -11.85 22.00 -39.23
N ALA A 192 -12.45 21.72 -38.08
CA ALA A 192 -12.28 20.47 -37.36
C ALA A 192 -12.79 19.32 -38.24
N ASP A 193 -11.95 18.86 -39.16
CA ASP A 193 -11.99 17.48 -39.60
C ASP A 193 -12.02 16.66 -38.33
N ILE A 194 -13.09 15.86 -38.24
CA ILE A 194 -13.58 15.16 -37.07
C ILE A 194 -12.39 14.68 -36.25
N ILE A 195 -12.24 15.18 -35.01
CA ILE A 195 -11.27 14.65 -34.06
C ILE A 195 -11.47 13.14 -34.07
N SER A 196 -10.51 12.42 -34.66
CA SER A 196 -10.65 10.98 -34.83
C SER A 196 -10.82 10.39 -33.44
N THR A 197 -11.96 9.75 -33.21
CA THR A 197 -12.31 9.20 -31.90
C THR A 197 -11.23 8.20 -31.47
N ASP A 198 -10.59 7.53 -32.44
CA ASP A 198 -9.48 6.61 -32.22
C ASP A 198 -8.24 7.29 -31.62
N GLU A 199 -7.90 8.52 -32.04
CA GLU A 199 -6.74 9.26 -31.50
C GLU A 199 -6.96 9.70 -30.06
N VAL A 200 -8.18 10.15 -29.74
CA VAL A 200 -8.59 10.53 -28.39
C VAL A 200 -8.56 9.32 -27.48
N ILE A 201 -9.18 8.22 -27.90
CA ILE A 201 -9.20 6.96 -27.14
C ILE A 201 -7.77 6.48 -26.89
N ARG A 202 -6.91 6.46 -27.91
CA ARG A 202 -5.50 6.07 -27.79
C ARG A 202 -4.77 6.91 -26.74
N ASN A 203 -4.91 8.24 -26.80
CA ASN A 203 -4.26 9.15 -25.86
C ASN A 203 -4.76 8.94 -24.42
N ILE A 204 -6.07 8.76 -24.23
CA ILE A 204 -6.63 8.47 -22.91
C ILE A 204 -6.08 7.16 -22.35
N ILE A 205 -6.03 6.09 -23.14
CA ILE A 205 -5.49 4.79 -22.72
C ILE A 205 -4.03 4.93 -22.28
N VAL A 206 -3.20 5.64 -23.05
CA VAL A 206 -1.78 5.85 -22.72
C VAL A 206 -1.62 6.67 -21.44
N ILE A 207 -2.39 7.74 -21.26
CA ILE A 207 -2.37 8.55 -20.03
C ILE A 207 -2.79 7.68 -18.84
N SER A 208 -3.90 6.96 -18.94
CA SER A 208 -4.41 6.08 -17.89
C SER A 208 -3.39 5.00 -17.52
N PHE A 209 -2.68 4.42 -18.50
CA PHE A 209 -1.62 3.45 -18.25
C PHE A 209 -0.52 4.05 -17.36
N PHE A 210 0.06 5.19 -17.73
CA PHE A 210 1.13 5.80 -16.93
C PHE A 210 0.63 6.31 -15.56
N VAL A 211 -0.57 6.85 -15.47
CA VAL A 211 -1.17 7.26 -14.19
C VAL A 211 -1.36 6.06 -13.27
N LEU A 212 -1.90 4.95 -13.79
CA LEU A 212 -2.12 3.73 -13.02
C LEU A 212 -0.79 3.18 -12.47
N ILE A 213 0.24 3.08 -13.31
CA ILE A 213 1.56 2.63 -12.88
C ILE A 213 2.14 3.57 -11.82
N SER A 214 2.00 4.89 -11.99
CA SER A 214 2.49 5.89 -11.01
C SER A 214 1.82 5.70 -9.65
N VAL A 215 0.50 5.49 -9.63
CA VAL A 215 -0.26 5.21 -8.40
C VAL A 215 0.20 3.91 -7.75
N ILE A 216 0.31 2.82 -8.52
CA ILE A 216 0.72 1.51 -8.02
C ILE A 216 2.10 1.60 -7.38
N VAL A 217 3.08 2.19 -8.06
CA VAL A 217 4.46 2.30 -7.58
C VAL A 217 4.55 3.14 -6.30
N CYS A 218 3.60 4.06 -6.07
CA CYS A 218 3.52 4.89 -4.87
C CYS A 218 2.78 4.23 -3.70
N LEU A 219 2.21 3.04 -3.86
CA LEU A 219 1.51 2.35 -2.76
C LEU A 219 2.44 2.11 -1.56
N PRO A 220 1.98 2.32 -0.31
CA PRO A 220 2.82 2.15 0.90
C PRO A 220 3.50 0.78 0.98
N GLY A 221 2.80 -0.28 0.59
CA GLY A 221 3.33 -1.66 0.60
C GLY A 221 4.50 -1.86 -0.38
N ILE A 222 4.49 -1.18 -1.52
CA ILE A 222 5.59 -1.20 -2.49
C ILE A 222 6.75 -0.34 -1.99
N ARG A 223 6.47 0.91 -1.58
CA ARG A 223 7.48 1.85 -1.06
C ARG A 223 8.27 1.27 0.13
N ALA A 224 7.59 0.58 1.04
CA ALA A 224 8.22 -0.10 2.16
C ALA A 224 9.25 -1.15 1.71
N LYS A 225 8.97 -1.91 0.64
CA LYS A 225 9.91 -2.89 0.07
C LYS A 225 11.10 -2.24 -0.63
N MET A 226 10.94 -1.01 -1.12
CA MET A 226 11.99 -0.22 -1.78
C MET A 226 12.78 0.67 -0.81
N LYS A 227 12.51 0.60 0.51
CA LYS A 227 13.11 1.45 1.55
C LYS A 227 13.01 2.95 1.21
N THR A 228 11.87 3.35 0.66
CA THR A 228 11.63 4.72 0.19
C THR A 228 10.62 5.42 1.09
N GLY A 229 10.98 6.60 1.60
CA GLY A 229 10.12 7.44 2.44
C GLY A 229 9.21 8.37 1.63
N ILE A 230 8.26 9.00 2.33
CA ILE A 230 7.32 9.98 1.74
C ILE A 230 8.08 11.17 1.14
N LEU A 231 9.11 11.67 1.83
CA LEU A 231 9.94 12.78 1.34
C LEU A 231 10.58 12.48 -0.03
N THR A 232 11.15 11.28 -0.19
CA THR A 232 11.74 10.86 -1.47
C THR A 232 10.69 10.78 -2.57
N MET A 233 9.46 10.35 -2.25
CA MET A 233 8.36 10.33 -3.21
C MET A 233 7.97 11.72 -3.68
N VAL A 234 7.72 12.63 -2.75
CA VAL A 234 7.37 14.03 -3.08
C VAL A 234 8.47 14.68 -3.91
N LEU A 235 9.73 14.51 -3.51
CA LEU A 235 10.86 15.07 -4.23
C LEU A 235 10.99 14.49 -5.65
N THR A 236 10.73 13.19 -5.82
CA THR A 236 10.73 12.55 -7.15
C THR A 236 9.60 13.09 -8.03
N MET A 237 8.40 13.29 -7.49
CA MET A 237 7.27 13.86 -8.22
C MET A 237 7.50 15.32 -8.61
N VAL A 238 7.98 16.14 -7.67
CA VAL A 238 8.31 17.55 -7.93
C VAL A 238 9.41 17.65 -8.98
N ALA A 239 10.42 16.79 -8.93
CA ALA A 239 11.46 16.74 -9.95
C ALA A 239 10.92 16.38 -11.34
N ALA A 240 9.93 15.48 -11.44
CA ALA A 240 9.30 15.13 -12.71
C ALA A 240 8.51 16.32 -13.30
N VAL A 241 7.74 17.00 -12.46
CA VAL A 241 7.00 18.23 -12.84
C VAL A 241 7.96 19.33 -13.26
N GLY A 242 9.00 19.59 -12.48
CA GLY A 242 10.00 20.62 -12.76
C GLY A 242 10.76 20.35 -14.07
N PHE A 243 11.08 19.09 -14.35
CA PHE A 243 11.73 18.72 -15.61
C PHE A 243 10.82 18.95 -16.82
N LEU A 244 9.53 18.62 -16.72
CA LEU A 244 8.58 18.93 -17.78
C LEU A 244 8.42 20.45 -17.98
N ALA A 245 8.31 21.22 -16.89
CA ALA A 245 8.23 22.68 -16.98
C ALA A 245 9.44 23.28 -17.70
N LEU A 246 10.65 22.82 -17.35
CA LEU A 246 11.88 23.24 -18.03
C LEU A 246 11.89 22.88 -19.52
N GLN A 247 11.39 21.68 -19.87
CA GLN A 247 11.28 21.27 -21.26
C GLN A 247 10.32 22.17 -22.03
N VAL A 248 9.12 22.44 -21.48
CA VAL A 248 8.13 23.29 -22.14
C VAL A 248 8.66 24.72 -22.33
N MET A 249 9.35 25.29 -21.34
CA MET A 249 9.93 26.63 -21.43
C MET A 249 11.08 26.75 -22.44
N LYS A 250 11.81 25.67 -22.73
CA LYS A 250 12.92 25.66 -23.70
C LYS A 250 12.54 25.21 -25.11
N VAL A 251 11.33 24.70 -25.29
CA VAL A 251 10.79 24.22 -26.57
C VAL A 251 9.86 25.27 -27.22
N ILE A 252 9.59 26.39 -26.54
CA ILE A 252 9.11 27.66 -27.12
C ILE A 252 10.33 28.53 -27.43
#